data_AF-A0A3M1GF72-F1
#
_entry.id   AF-A0A3M1GF72-F1
#
_cell.length_a   1.000
_cell.length_b   1.000
_cell.length_c   1.000
_cell.angle_alpha   90.00
_cell.angle_beta   90.00
_cell.angle_gamma   90.00
#
_symmetry.space_group_name_H-M   'P 1'
#
loop_
_entity.id
_entity.type
_entity.pdbx_description
1 polymer ?
#
loop_
_entity_poly.entity_id
_entity_poly.type
_entity_poly.pdbx_seq_one_letter_code
_entity_poly.pdbx_strand_id
1 'polypeptide(L)' 'MIVEFFGDVCHALSFPRSYGQIYGFAYVSPDPICFEDVVERLCLSKGAASQGLRWLKAAGALISRRPPDGG' A
#
# COMPACT_ATOMS: atom_id res chain seq x y z
N MET A 1 -2.82 6.52 12.93
CA MET A 1 -1.48 6.56 13.56
C MET A 1 -0.47 5.74 12.75
N ILE A 2 -0.67 4.44 12.55
CA ILE A 2 0.31 3.57 11.87
C ILE A 2 0.55 3.89 10.38
N VAL A 3 -0.51 4.15 9.62
CA VAL A 3 -0.45 4.52 8.19
C VAL A 3 0.36 5.80 7.99
N GLU A 4 0.06 6.82 8.80
CA GLU A 4 0.76 8.11 8.76
C GLU A 4 2.21 7.97 9.23
N PHE A 5 2.47 7.18 10.27
CA PHE A 5 3.83 6.90 10.74
C PHE A 5 4.72 6.32 9.63
N PHE A 6 4.25 5.28 8.93
CA PHE A 6 5.02 4.72 7.81
C PHE A 6 5.14 5.72 6.66
N GLY A 7 4.11 6.52 6.40
CA GLY A 7 4.18 7.63 5.45
C GLY A 7 5.32 8.58 5.78
N ASP A 8 5.42 9.02 7.03
CA ASP A 8 6.42 9.98 7.48
C ASP A 8 7.83 9.39 7.46
N VAL A 9 7.99 8.11 7.79
CA VAL A 9 9.26 7.37 7.65
C VAL A 9 9.70 7.32 6.18
N CYS A 10 8.79 6.98 5.26
CA CYS A 10 9.11 7.00 3.83
C CYS A 10 9.51 8.40 3.36
N HIS A 11 8.79 9.43 3.80
CA HIS A 11 9.10 10.81 3.44
C HIS A 11 10.48 11.24 3.96
N ALA A 12 10.83 10.87 5.20
CA ALA A 12 12.15 11.14 5.78
C ALA A 12 13.30 10.47 5.00
N LEU A 13 13.01 9.34 4.33
CA LEU A 13 13.97 8.63 3.46
C LEU A 13 13.91 9.09 1.99
N SER A 14 13.26 10.22 1.70
CA SER A 14 13.05 10.76 0.34
C SER A 14 12.21 9.88 -0.59
N PHE A 15 11.43 8.94 -0.05
CA PHE A 15 10.41 8.22 -0.81
C PHE A 15 9.08 8.97 -0.81
N PRO A 16 8.21 8.73 -1.81
CA PRO A 16 6.83 9.22 -1.76
C PRO A 16 6.11 8.72 -0.49
N ARG A 17 5.46 9.63 0.23
CA ARG A 17 4.69 9.33 1.45
C ARG A 17 3.66 8.21 1.24
N SER A 18 3.07 8.18 0.04
CA SER A 18 2.09 7.17 -0.35
C SER A 18 2.64 5.73 -0.27
N TYR A 19 3.94 5.50 -0.44
CA TYR A 19 4.51 4.16 -0.35
C TYR A 19 4.42 3.64 1.08
N GLY A 20 4.78 4.49 2.04
CA GLY A 20 4.64 4.20 3.47
C GLY A 20 3.18 4.05 3.89
N GLN A 21 2.29 4.88 3.37
CA GLN A 21 0.86 4.78 3.68
C GLN A 21 0.25 3.48 3.15
N ILE A 22 0.59 3.06 1.92
CA ILE A 22 0.15 1.78 1.35
C ILE A 22 0.67 0.61 2.19
N TYR A 23 1.95 0.64 2.55
CA TYR A 23 2.54 -0.41 3.39
C TYR A 23 1.90 -0.45 4.77
N GLY A 24 1.75 0.70 5.43
CA GLY A 24 1.14 0.81 6.74
C GLY A 24 -0.32 0.35 6.74
N PHE A 25 -1.06 0.59 5.67
CA PHE A 25 -2.43 0.10 5.49
C PHE A 25 -2.45 -1.43 5.33
N ALA A 26 -1.61 -1.98 4.47
CA ALA A 26 -1.47 -3.42 4.29
C ALA A 26 -1.03 -4.12 5.59
N TYR A 27 -0.12 -3.50 6.35
CA TYR A 27 0.46 -4.05 7.57
C TYR A 27 -0.58 -4.26 8.68
N VAL A 28 -1.58 -3.38 8.78
CA VAL A 28 -2.65 -3.50 9.78
C VAL A 28 -3.92 -4.14 9.26
N SER A 29 -3.98 -4.45 7.95
CA SER A 29 -5.12 -5.14 7.37
C SER A 29 -5.08 -6.62 7.78
N PRO A 30 -6.14 -7.14 8.43
CA PRO A 30 -6.21 -8.56 8.77
C PRO A 30 -6.38 -9.44 7.53
N ASP A 31 -6.97 -8.89 6.47
CA ASP A 31 -7.24 -9.55 5.20
C ASP A 31 -6.35 -8.99 4.08
N PRO A 32 -6.09 -9.76 3.01
CA PRO A 32 -5.40 -9.25 1.82
C PRO A 32 -6.12 -8.01 1.26
N ILE A 33 -5.37 -6.94 1.07
CA ILE A 33 -5.89 -5.71 0.47
C ILE A 33 -6.00 -5.83 -1.05
N CYS A 34 -7.06 -5.26 -1.64
CA CYS A 34 -7.16 -5.10 -3.08
C CYS A 34 -6.70 -3.71 -3.54
N PHE A 35 -6.63 -3.51 -4.87
CA PHE A 35 -6.21 -2.24 -5.44
C PHE A 35 -7.19 -1.12 -5.10
N GLU A 36 -8.48 -1.43 -5.15
CA GLU A 36 -9.58 -0.52 -4.89
C GLU A 36 -9.54 -0.02 -3.43
N ASP A 37 -9.26 -0.91 -2.47
CA ASP A 37 -9.09 -0.52 -1.06
C ASP A 37 -8.03 0.56 -0.89
N VAL A 38 -6.90 0.44 -1.60
CA VAL A 38 -5.80 1.41 -1.51
C VAL A 38 -6.23 2.77 -2.06
N VAL A 39 -6.93 2.78 -3.20
CA VAL A 39 -7.41 4.02 -3.83
C VAL A 39 -8.42 4.72 -2.93
N GLU A 40 -9.42 3.98 -2.43
CA GLU A 40 -10.53 4.54 -1.67
C GLU A 40 -10.14 4.88 -0.23
N ARG A 41 -9.47 3.97 0.49
CA ARG A 41 -9.14 4.14 1.91
C ARG A 41 -8.04 5.15 2.15
N LEU A 42 -7.11 5.30 1.21
CA LEU A 42 -6.00 6.26 1.32
C LEU A 42 -6.20 7.52 0.47
N CYS A 43 -7.36 7.66 -0.20
CA CYS A 43 -7.67 8.77 -1.10
C CYS A 43 -6.56 9.02 -2.15
N LEU A 44 -5.93 7.94 -2.63
CA LEU A 44 -4.85 8.02 -3.60
C LEU A 44 -5.41 8.02 -5.02
N SER A 45 -4.72 8.69 -5.95
CA SER A 45 -5.01 8.48 -7.37
C SER A 45 -4.67 7.05 -7.77
N LYS A 46 -5.37 6.51 -8.78
CA LYS A 46 -5.07 5.18 -9.35
C LYS A 46 -3.59 5.06 -9.77
N GLY A 47 -3.00 6.14 -10.29
CA GLY A 47 -1.60 6.19 -10.68
C GLY A 47 -0.63 6.11 -9.49
N ALA A 48 -0.92 6.79 -8.39
CA ALA A 48 -0.12 6.73 -7.16
C ALA A 48 -0.23 5.37 -6.48
N ALA A 49 -1.45 4.82 -6.38
CA ALA A 49 -1.71 3.49 -5.85
C ALA A 49 -0.97 2.41 -6.66
N SER A 50 -1.06 2.45 -8.00
CA SER A 50 -0.42 1.49 -8.89
C SER A 50 1.11 1.52 -8.75
N GLN A 51 1.70 2.71 -8.76
CA GLN A 51 3.14 2.86 -8.61
C GLN A 51 3.63 2.39 -7.24
N GLY A 52 2.94 2.79 -6.16
CA GLY A 52 3.31 2.37 -4.80
C GLY A 52 3.20 0.86 -4.61
N LEU A 53 2.09 0.25 -5.04
CA LEU A 53 1.92 -1.21 -4.99
C LEU A 53 2.97 -1.94 -5.83
N ARG A 54 3.29 -1.44 -7.03
CA ARG A 54 4.33 -2.03 -7.88
C ARG A 54 5.70 -1.94 -7.21
N TRP A 55 6.05 -0.78 -6.66
CA TRP A 55 7.33 -0.56 -6.00
C TRP A 55 7.47 -1.44 -4.75
N LEU A 56 6.47 -1.47 -3.89
CA LEU A 56 6.47 -2.27 -2.66
C LEU A 56 6.56 -3.77 -2.95
N LYS A 57 5.91 -4.26 -4.01
CA LYS A 57 6.06 -5.64 -4.47
C LYS A 57 7.48 -5.92 -4.97
N ALA A 58 8.05 -5.02 -5.77
CA ALA A 58 9.43 -5.18 -6.25
C ALA A 58 10.45 -5.15 -5.11
N ALA A 59 10.19 -4.36 -4.06
CA ALA A 59 11.01 -4.30 -2.85
C ALA A 59 10.82 -5.51 -1.91
N GLY A 60 9.90 -6.44 -2.20
CA GLY A 60 9.58 -7.58 -1.34
C GLY A 60 8.75 -7.22 -0.09
N ALA A 61 8.26 -5.98 0.01
CA ALA A 61 7.46 -5.51 1.15
C ALA A 61 6.00 -5.97 1.07
N LEU A 62 5.52 -6.32 -0.13
CA LEU A 62 4.19 -6.88 -0.37
C LEU A 62 4.28 -8.11 -1.25
N ILE A 63 3.41 -9.08 -0.98
CA ILE A 63 3.21 -10.26 -1.81
C ILE A 63 1.79 -10.26 -2.38
N SER A 64 1.64 -10.62 -3.65
CA SER A 64 0.32 -10.82 -4.24
C SER A 64 -0.17 -12.22 -3.89
N ARG A 65 -1.36 -12.31 -3.29
CA ARG A 65 -2.11 -13.56 -3.23
C ARG A 65 -3.15 -13.57 -4.32
N ARG A 66 -3.31 -14.73 -4.97
CA ARG A 66 -4.47 -14.97 -5.84
C ARG A 66 -5.72 -14.94 -4.94
N PRO A 67 -6.81 -14.27 -5.35
CA PRO A 67 -8.09 -14.46 -4.68
C PRO A 67 -8.43 -15.96 -4.70
N PRO A 68 -8.99 -16.53 -3.62
CA PRO A 68 -9.60 -17.85 -3.73
C PRO A 68 -10.65 -17.78 -4.85
N ASP A 69 -10.56 -18.69 -5.82
CA ASP A 69 -11.41 -18.66 -7.02
C ASP A 69 -12.90 -18.67 -6.60
N GLY A 70 -13.63 -17.60 -6.91
CA GLY A 70 -15.08 -17.49 -6.65
C GLY A 70 -15.56 -16.06 -6.41
N GLY A 71 -15.93 -15.36 -7.48
CA GLY A 71 -16.82 -14.20 -7.45
C GLY A 71 -18.24 -14.62 -7.78
#